data_AF-A0A2J7VNB7-F1
#
_entry.id   AF-A0A2J7VNB7-F1
#
_cell.length_a   1.000
_cell.length_b   1.000
_cell.length_c   1.000
_cell.angle_alpha   90.00
_cell.angle_beta   90.00
_cell.angle_gamma   90.00
#
_symmetry.space_group_name_H-M   'P 1'
#
loop_
_entity.id
_entity.type
_entity.pdbx_description
1 polymer ?
#
loop_
_entity_poly.entity_id
_entity_poly.type
_entity_poly.pdbx_seq_one_letter_code
_entity_poly.pdbx_strand_id
1 'polypeptide(L)'
;MQRLFGGLVLAALLAAAGAAQAGWLAELGKASKTAGHAAPLSARLSKTQVLAASAGLGAGVVYVDVHGSRLFMELGDAAGHALASSTDDVADLVARVQPKGSAAPRRFVLSRESAANLGPNMKQLLGQGEVFVVEPTTGPLRVLGQVVSGRTSYFKQIYPGLLTPAESHIPTEVAQALAQSVKRERMQVAAMFAPSDVDSLRLMASAAGDRLLSADALVESALAHTLERMRGGVLVVVGHVEDTAFVLRGAGGETIRTLRFSELEDLAGASDVRIISAGCSSYCGGATAGFARQVTDVQMAEAIKGAFDADTTGALLGAFGKHEALLVDQAALEGFAKSRQLHLARLHLGSTAVKSGSLAVRLYAAARSPGRLLSIWEAMGPTYLLGAAASLVMFRTSRAAFLRSFPQLPTPELPQNHVRYIAARVGRILLYVALAPFFALAAAVFILLGGWAGREAFQAWLWRCIRHPATGLMEGLAFAALAAATILLYACAFALLFFPGAFMTVWIFGQQGTVLFWPLLVACVLYWILAVFAGVKTHKALSVRLSRRSALRASKRMMST
;
A
#
# COMPACT_ATOMS: atom_id res chain seq x y z
N MET A 1 20.78 36.63 -25.22
CA MET A 1 20.19 36.13 -23.95
C MET A 1 18.89 35.34 -24.12
N GLN A 2 17.89 35.79 -24.90
CA GLN A 2 16.62 35.05 -25.06
C GLN A 2 16.79 33.61 -25.61
N ARG A 3 17.74 33.39 -26.53
CA ARG A 3 18.05 32.04 -27.06
C ARG A 3 18.73 31.13 -26.03
N LEU A 4 19.58 31.69 -25.15
CA LEU A 4 20.25 30.97 -24.07
C LEU A 4 19.27 30.59 -22.94
N PHE A 5 18.32 31.47 -22.62
CA PHE A 5 17.27 31.19 -21.63
C PHE A 5 16.26 30.17 -22.16
N GLY A 6 15.90 30.25 -23.45
CA GLY A 6 15.07 29.24 -24.12
C GLY A 6 15.74 27.87 -24.16
N GLY A 7 17.05 27.82 -24.42
CA GLY A 7 17.84 26.57 -24.40
C GLY A 7 17.92 25.93 -23.01
N LEU A 8 18.13 26.72 -21.95
CA LEU A 8 18.18 26.22 -20.57
C LEU A 8 16.82 25.71 -20.07
N VAL A 9 15.72 26.40 -20.43
CA VAL A 9 14.37 25.95 -20.09
C VAL A 9 14.00 24.68 -20.87
N LEU A 10 14.37 24.59 -22.15
CA LEU A 10 14.14 23.39 -22.95
C LEU A 10 14.98 22.20 -22.45
N ALA A 11 16.24 22.42 -22.07
CA ALA A 11 17.10 21.39 -21.48
C ALA A 11 16.58 20.92 -20.12
N ALA A 12 16.09 21.83 -19.28
CA ALA A 12 15.46 21.48 -18.00
C ALA A 12 14.14 20.72 -18.19
N LEU A 13 13.33 21.09 -19.20
CA LEU A 13 12.09 20.37 -19.55
C LEU A 13 12.37 18.99 -20.16
N LEU A 14 13.42 18.85 -20.97
CA LEU A 14 13.86 17.56 -21.52
C LEU A 14 14.48 16.66 -20.46
N ALA A 15 15.25 17.21 -19.52
CA ALA A 15 15.76 16.46 -18.37
C ALA A 15 14.63 16.02 -17.42
N ALA A 16 13.62 16.88 -17.21
CA ALA A 16 12.42 16.53 -16.45
C ALA A 16 11.56 15.48 -17.18
N ALA A 17 11.47 15.56 -18.52
CA ALA A 17 10.78 14.55 -19.34
C ALA A 17 11.54 13.20 -19.37
N GLY A 18 12.87 13.22 -19.39
CA GLY A 18 13.71 12.02 -19.29
C GLY A 18 13.64 11.36 -17.91
N ALA A 19 13.62 12.16 -16.84
CA ALA A 19 13.38 11.67 -15.49
C ALA A 19 11.94 11.14 -15.33
N ALA A 20 10.96 11.76 -15.99
CA ALA A 20 9.58 11.27 -16.06
C ALA A 20 9.46 9.99 -16.89
N GLN A 21 10.24 9.80 -17.96
CA GLN A 21 10.29 8.56 -18.74
C GLN A 21 10.99 7.40 -18.00
N ALA A 22 12.05 7.69 -17.23
CA ALA A 22 12.68 6.70 -16.35
C ALA A 22 11.74 6.30 -15.19
N GLY A 23 10.99 7.27 -14.65
CA GLY A 23 9.88 7.03 -13.72
C GLY A 23 8.73 6.28 -14.37
N TRP A 24 8.45 6.50 -15.65
CA TRP A 24 7.39 5.83 -16.40
C TRP A 24 7.71 4.37 -16.75
N LEU A 25 8.98 4.02 -16.95
CA LEU A 25 9.43 2.62 -17.07
C LEU A 25 9.36 1.88 -15.72
N ALA A 26 9.69 2.55 -14.61
CA ALA A 26 9.46 2.03 -13.26
C ALA A 26 7.95 1.95 -12.90
N GLU A 27 7.14 2.84 -13.47
CA GLU A 27 5.68 2.81 -13.39
C GLU A 27 5.05 1.83 -14.38
N LEU A 28 5.67 1.41 -15.49
CA LEU A 28 5.15 0.30 -16.32
C LEU A 28 5.23 -1.04 -15.57
N GLY A 29 6.24 -1.21 -14.71
CA GLY A 29 6.27 -2.28 -13.70
C GLY A 29 5.23 -2.16 -12.59
N LYS A 30 4.59 -0.99 -12.42
CA LYS A 30 3.49 -0.74 -11.46
C LYS A 30 2.12 -0.57 -12.11
N ALA A 31 2.03 -0.21 -13.38
CA ALA A 31 0.82 -0.03 -14.18
C ALA A 31 0.28 -1.38 -14.65
N SER A 32 1.13 -2.41 -14.66
CA SER A 32 0.70 -3.81 -14.59
C SER A 32 -0.20 -4.11 -13.37
N LYS A 33 -0.17 -3.30 -12.30
CA LYS A 33 -1.07 -3.43 -11.13
C LYS A 33 -2.36 -2.62 -11.24
N THR A 34 -2.53 -1.77 -12.25
CA THR A 34 -3.74 -0.94 -12.43
C THR A 34 -4.52 -1.26 -13.72
N ALA A 35 -4.01 -2.13 -14.60
CA ALA A 35 -4.80 -2.78 -15.65
C ALA A 35 -5.62 -3.95 -15.09
N GLY A 36 -6.45 -3.67 -14.08
CA GLY A 36 -7.55 -4.56 -13.75
C GLY A 36 -8.61 -4.35 -14.81
N HIS A 37 -8.70 -5.28 -15.76
CA HIS A 37 -9.90 -5.88 -16.36
C HIS A 37 -9.42 -6.76 -17.53
N ALA A 38 -9.54 -8.08 -17.33
CA ALA A 38 -9.24 -9.16 -18.27
C ALA A 38 -7.76 -9.32 -18.71
N ALA A 39 -6.92 -9.88 -17.83
CA ALA A 39 -5.82 -10.74 -18.27
C ALA A 39 -6.18 -12.18 -17.84
N PRO A 40 -6.11 -13.17 -18.74
CA PRO A 40 -6.59 -14.51 -18.42
C PRO A 40 -5.76 -15.13 -17.30
N LEU A 41 -6.46 -15.67 -16.29
CA LEU A 41 -5.99 -16.81 -15.51
C LEU A 41 -5.24 -17.77 -16.46
N SER A 42 -3.99 -18.14 -16.14
CA SER A 42 -3.15 -19.08 -16.90
C SER A 42 -2.39 -18.59 -18.15
N ALA A 43 -1.99 -17.32 -18.22
CA ALA A 43 -1.00 -16.93 -19.25
C ALA A 43 0.34 -17.67 -18.99
N ARG A 44 0.57 -18.73 -19.77
CA ARG A 44 1.85 -19.45 -19.86
C ARG A 44 2.96 -18.42 -20.01
N LEU A 45 3.91 -18.41 -19.08
CA LEU A 45 5.07 -17.54 -19.20
C LEU A 45 5.86 -17.98 -20.44
N SER A 46 6.10 -17.04 -21.34
CA SER A 46 7.04 -17.27 -22.43
C SER A 46 8.44 -17.48 -21.87
N LYS A 47 9.27 -18.25 -22.59
CA LYS A 47 10.69 -18.47 -22.23
C LYS A 47 11.42 -17.17 -21.88
N THR A 48 11.22 -16.12 -22.67
CA THR A 48 11.85 -14.80 -22.44
C THR A 48 11.42 -14.17 -21.12
N GLN A 49 10.16 -14.33 -20.72
CA GLN A 49 9.67 -13.87 -19.42
C GLN A 49 10.25 -14.69 -18.27
N VAL A 50 10.36 -16.02 -18.44
CA VAL A 50 10.99 -16.90 -17.43
C VAL A 50 12.45 -16.47 -17.22
N LEU A 51 13.23 -16.38 -18.30
CA LEU A 51 14.63 -15.96 -18.23
C LEU A 51 14.80 -14.55 -17.66
N ALA A 52 13.97 -13.59 -18.08
CA ALA A 52 14.02 -12.23 -17.55
C ALA A 52 13.72 -12.17 -16.04
N ALA A 53 12.73 -12.92 -15.57
CA ALA A 53 12.42 -13.01 -14.15
C ALA A 53 13.50 -13.75 -13.34
N SER A 54 14.27 -14.62 -14.00
CA SER A 54 15.40 -15.34 -13.41
C SER A 54 16.72 -14.57 -13.39
N ALA A 55 16.80 -13.37 -13.97
CA ALA A 55 18.03 -12.58 -14.02
C ALA A 55 18.66 -12.31 -12.63
N GLY A 56 17.82 -12.20 -11.59
CA GLY A 56 18.28 -12.05 -10.21
C GLY A 56 19.01 -13.27 -9.62
N LEU A 57 18.92 -14.43 -10.27
CA LEU A 57 19.66 -15.64 -9.88
C LEU A 57 21.11 -15.64 -10.41
N GLY A 58 21.55 -14.62 -11.13
CA GLY A 58 22.91 -14.51 -11.66
C GLY A 58 23.18 -15.34 -12.92
N ALA A 59 24.44 -15.36 -13.36
CA ALA A 59 24.87 -16.05 -14.58
C ALA A 59 24.78 -17.58 -14.46
N GLY A 60 24.69 -18.27 -15.61
CA GLY A 60 24.71 -19.74 -15.68
C GLY A 60 23.38 -20.42 -15.34
N VAL A 61 22.27 -19.68 -15.42
CA VAL A 61 20.92 -20.23 -15.32
C VAL A 61 20.61 -21.11 -16.53
N VAL A 62 20.04 -22.29 -16.28
CA VAL A 62 19.58 -23.22 -17.33
C VAL A 62 18.05 -23.18 -17.36
N TYR A 63 17.48 -22.69 -18.46
CA TYR A 63 16.05 -22.80 -18.70
C TYR A 63 15.69 -24.23 -19.05
N VAL A 64 14.64 -24.77 -18.41
CA VAL A 64 14.11 -26.11 -18.66
C VAL A 64 12.65 -25.99 -19.09
N ASP A 65 12.32 -26.56 -20.25
CA ASP A 65 10.95 -26.68 -20.73
C ASP A 65 10.58 -28.13 -21.02
N VAL A 66 9.29 -28.45 -20.91
CA VAL A 66 8.77 -29.80 -21.12
C VAL A 66 7.55 -29.72 -22.01
N HIS A 67 7.60 -30.41 -23.14
CA HIS A 67 6.50 -30.52 -24.10
C HIS A 67 6.23 -32.00 -24.38
N GLY A 68 5.17 -32.56 -23.78
CA GLY A 68 4.89 -33.99 -23.85
C GLY A 68 6.03 -34.80 -23.23
N SER A 69 6.57 -35.77 -23.97
CA SER A 69 7.71 -36.61 -23.55
C SER A 69 9.08 -36.03 -23.88
N ARG A 70 9.15 -34.77 -24.34
CA ARG A 70 10.40 -34.10 -24.71
C ARG A 70 10.77 -33.04 -23.69
N LEU A 71 12.03 -33.06 -23.29
CA LEU A 71 12.65 -32.10 -22.40
C LEU A 71 13.64 -31.24 -23.19
N PHE A 72 13.53 -29.93 -23.00
CA PHE A 72 14.37 -28.93 -23.63
C PHE A 72 15.17 -28.20 -22.56
N MET A 73 16.48 -28.05 -22.76
CA MET A 73 17.31 -27.17 -21.92
C MET A 73 18.12 -26.18 -22.73
N GLU A 74 18.26 -24.98 -22.18
CA GLU A 74 19.05 -23.91 -22.78
C GLU A 74 19.74 -23.06 -21.73
N LEU A 75 20.99 -22.69 -21.97
CA LEU A 75 21.74 -21.77 -21.10
C LEU A 75 21.24 -20.34 -21.32
N GLY A 76 20.83 -19.66 -20.25
CA GLY A 76 20.18 -18.34 -20.32
C GLY A 76 21.05 -17.22 -20.89
N ASP A 77 22.38 -17.34 -20.80
CA ASP A 77 23.33 -16.30 -21.21
C ASP A 77 23.86 -16.47 -22.65
N ALA A 78 23.58 -17.61 -23.30
CA ALA A 78 24.07 -17.89 -24.64
C ALA A 78 22.90 -17.88 -25.63
N ALA A 79 23.14 -17.38 -26.85
CA ALA A 79 22.32 -17.67 -28.03
C ALA A 79 22.50 -19.15 -28.46
N GLY A 80 22.46 -20.05 -27.48
CA GLY A 80 22.76 -21.46 -27.63
C GLY A 80 21.58 -22.22 -28.19
N HIS A 81 21.88 -23.23 -28.99
CA HIS A 81 20.88 -24.18 -29.47
C HIS A 81 20.22 -24.88 -28.28
N ALA A 82 18.89 -24.79 -28.18
CA ALA A 82 18.12 -25.59 -27.24
C ALA A 82 18.45 -27.08 -27.49
N LEU A 83 18.93 -27.77 -26.46
CA LEU A 83 19.16 -29.19 -26.51
C LEU A 83 17.86 -29.90 -26.16
N ALA A 84 17.38 -30.77 -27.04
CA ALA A 84 16.18 -31.56 -26.85
C ALA A 84 16.54 -33.03 -26.66
N SER A 85 15.95 -33.68 -25.66
CA SER A 85 16.00 -35.15 -25.51
C SER A 85 14.66 -35.68 -24.99
N SER A 86 14.55 -37.01 -24.93
CA SER A 86 13.54 -37.70 -24.13
C SER A 86 13.62 -37.22 -22.67
N THR A 87 12.47 -37.17 -21.99
CA THR A 87 12.39 -36.87 -20.56
C THR A 87 13.18 -37.85 -19.69
N ASP A 88 13.48 -39.06 -20.18
CA ASP A 88 14.19 -40.09 -19.42
C ASP A 88 15.71 -39.86 -19.32
N ASP A 89 16.27 -39.00 -20.20
CA ASP A 89 17.72 -38.76 -20.32
C ASP A 89 18.17 -37.42 -19.71
N VAL A 90 17.57 -37.02 -18.58
CA VAL A 90 17.89 -35.71 -17.95
C VAL A 90 19.38 -35.59 -17.62
N ALA A 91 20.00 -36.65 -17.10
CA ALA A 91 21.41 -36.63 -16.71
C ALA A 91 22.36 -36.35 -17.89
N ASP A 92 22.13 -36.97 -19.05
CA ASP A 92 22.93 -36.75 -20.26
C ASP A 92 22.73 -35.32 -20.78
N LEU A 93 21.48 -34.84 -20.79
CA LEU A 93 21.20 -33.50 -21.27
C LEU A 93 21.82 -32.41 -20.37
N VAL A 94 21.77 -32.61 -19.05
CA VAL A 94 22.44 -31.74 -18.08
C VAL A 94 23.96 -31.73 -18.29
N ALA A 95 24.58 -32.88 -18.60
CA ALA A 95 26.01 -32.95 -18.88
C ALA A 95 26.40 -32.17 -20.15
N ARG A 96 25.53 -32.12 -21.16
CA ARG A 96 25.75 -31.40 -22.42
C ARG A 96 25.57 -29.89 -22.32
N VAL A 97 24.67 -29.43 -21.45
CA VAL A 97 24.44 -27.98 -21.20
C VAL A 97 25.54 -27.36 -20.34
N GLN A 98 26.37 -28.18 -19.69
CA GLN A 98 27.38 -27.70 -18.76
C GLN A 98 28.58 -27.05 -19.47
N PRO A 99 28.92 -25.78 -19.16
CA PRO A 99 30.22 -25.25 -19.50
C PRO A 99 31.29 -25.99 -18.69
N LYS A 100 32.21 -26.68 -19.39
CA LYS A 100 33.34 -27.39 -18.76
C LYS A 100 34.06 -26.45 -17.79
N GLY A 101 34.13 -26.83 -16.51
CA GLY A 101 34.92 -26.12 -15.48
C GLY A 101 34.17 -25.13 -14.57
N SER A 102 32.83 -25.00 -14.66
CA SER A 102 32.10 -24.16 -13.68
C SER A 102 31.98 -24.87 -12.32
N ALA A 103 32.49 -24.22 -11.27
CA ALA A 103 32.41 -24.67 -9.88
C ALA A 103 31.10 -24.27 -9.17
N ALA A 104 30.29 -23.39 -9.76
CA ALA A 104 29.04 -22.94 -9.15
C ALA A 104 27.94 -24.01 -9.23
N PRO A 105 27.09 -24.16 -8.20
CA PRO A 105 25.94 -25.05 -8.25
C PRO A 105 25.02 -24.64 -9.41
N ARG A 106 24.59 -25.62 -10.21
CA ARG A 106 23.73 -25.38 -11.37
C ARG A 106 22.39 -24.83 -10.88
N ARG A 107 21.83 -23.86 -11.61
CA ARG A 107 20.52 -23.27 -11.32
C ARG A 107 19.59 -23.54 -12.49
N PHE A 108 18.62 -24.42 -12.29
CA PHE A 108 17.59 -24.74 -13.28
C PHE A 108 16.37 -23.87 -13.03
N VAL A 109 15.86 -23.22 -14.07
CA VAL A 109 14.65 -22.40 -14.00
C VAL A 109 13.61 -22.97 -14.95
N LEU A 110 12.38 -23.07 -14.48
CA LEU A 110 11.30 -23.68 -15.22
C LEU A 110 10.00 -22.91 -15.00
N SER A 111 9.10 -23.02 -15.98
CA SER A 111 7.72 -22.60 -15.80
C SER A 111 6.98 -23.57 -14.87
N ARG A 112 5.87 -23.13 -14.29
CA ARG A 112 4.97 -23.99 -13.50
C ARG A 112 4.46 -25.21 -14.28
N GLU A 113 4.14 -25.03 -15.56
CA GLU A 113 3.66 -26.11 -16.44
C GLU A 113 4.75 -27.14 -16.69
N SER A 114 5.97 -26.67 -16.95
CA SER A 114 7.14 -27.54 -17.09
C SER A 114 7.41 -28.30 -15.78
N ALA A 115 7.17 -27.69 -14.61
CA ALA A 115 7.30 -28.35 -13.30
C ALA A 115 6.32 -29.52 -13.16
N ALA A 116 5.05 -29.28 -13.50
CA ALA A 116 3.99 -30.28 -13.45
C ALA A 116 4.28 -31.45 -14.41
N ASN A 117 4.77 -31.15 -15.61
CA ASN A 117 5.07 -32.15 -16.63
C ASN A 117 6.36 -32.94 -16.37
N LEU A 118 7.27 -32.42 -15.52
CA LEU A 118 8.54 -33.09 -15.23
C LEU A 118 8.36 -34.34 -14.37
N GLY A 119 7.35 -34.34 -13.49
CA GLY A 119 7.00 -35.50 -12.65
C GLY A 119 8.20 -36.09 -11.89
N PRO A 120 8.46 -37.40 -11.98
CA PRO A 120 9.59 -38.06 -11.29
C PRO A 120 10.97 -37.51 -11.66
N ASN A 121 11.13 -36.95 -12.86
CA ASN A 121 12.41 -36.45 -13.37
C ASN A 121 12.89 -35.20 -12.64
N MET A 122 12.02 -34.54 -11.86
CA MET A 122 12.41 -33.48 -10.93
C MET A 122 13.47 -33.93 -9.91
N LYS A 123 13.45 -35.21 -9.50
CA LYS A 123 14.50 -35.78 -8.62
C LYS A 123 15.88 -35.67 -9.25
N GLN A 124 15.96 -35.95 -10.55
CA GLN A 124 17.22 -35.92 -11.28
C GLN A 124 17.76 -34.49 -11.36
N LEU A 125 16.90 -33.50 -11.66
CA LEU A 125 17.31 -32.08 -11.66
C LEU A 125 17.81 -31.62 -10.29
N LEU A 126 17.07 -31.93 -9.21
CA LEU A 126 17.45 -31.56 -7.85
C LEU A 126 18.76 -32.22 -7.41
N GLY A 127 19.06 -33.42 -7.91
CA GLY A 127 20.35 -34.09 -7.67
C GLY A 127 21.53 -33.46 -8.43
N GLN A 128 21.26 -32.66 -9.46
CA GLN A 128 22.27 -32.03 -10.32
C GLN A 128 22.49 -30.54 -10.03
N GLY A 129 21.60 -29.91 -9.25
CA GLY A 129 21.65 -28.48 -8.93
C GLY A 129 20.40 -27.97 -8.21
N GLU A 130 20.34 -26.65 -8.03
CA GLU A 130 19.18 -25.96 -7.49
C GLU A 130 18.13 -25.77 -8.56
N VAL A 131 16.87 -25.98 -8.20
CA VAL A 131 15.74 -25.91 -9.13
C VAL A 131 14.80 -24.79 -8.67
N PHE A 132 14.33 -23.97 -9.61
CA PHE A 132 13.46 -22.83 -9.35
C PHE A 132 12.26 -22.84 -10.31
N VAL A 133 11.06 -22.69 -9.76
CA VAL A 133 9.84 -22.44 -10.52
C VAL A 133 9.61 -20.94 -10.56
N VAL A 134 9.47 -20.37 -11.77
CA VAL A 134 9.21 -18.95 -11.94
C VAL A 134 7.71 -18.69 -11.93
N GLU A 135 7.25 -17.94 -10.94
CA GLU A 135 5.89 -17.43 -10.86
C GLU A 135 5.82 -15.98 -11.34
N PRO A 136 4.76 -15.56 -12.07
CA PRO A 136 4.60 -14.17 -12.51
C PRO A 136 4.53 -13.17 -11.35
N THR A 137 4.01 -13.60 -10.20
CA THR A 137 3.67 -12.74 -9.05
C THR A 137 4.82 -12.61 -8.06
N THR A 138 5.56 -13.69 -7.83
CA THR A 138 6.62 -13.76 -6.80
C THR A 138 8.02 -13.91 -7.38
N GLY A 139 8.16 -14.15 -8.68
CA GLY A 139 9.46 -14.43 -9.31
C GLY A 139 9.91 -15.88 -9.10
N PRO A 140 11.23 -16.15 -9.15
CA PRO A 140 11.76 -17.50 -9.00
C PRO A 140 11.63 -18.01 -7.55
N LEU A 141 10.96 -19.15 -7.39
CA LEU A 141 10.79 -19.83 -6.10
C LEU A 141 11.55 -21.15 -6.10
N ARG A 142 12.38 -21.37 -5.07
CA ARG A 142 13.19 -22.59 -4.94
C ARG A 142 12.31 -23.82 -4.74
N VAL A 143 12.60 -24.89 -5.47
CA VAL A 143 11.94 -26.20 -5.35
C VAL A 143 12.71 -27.09 -4.39
N LEU A 144 11.98 -27.81 -3.55
CA LEU A 144 12.48 -28.78 -2.58
C LEU A 144 11.68 -30.08 -2.71
N GLY A 145 12.35 -31.22 -2.58
CA GLY A 145 11.70 -32.53 -2.49
C GLY A 145 11.32 -32.85 -1.04
N GLN A 146 10.08 -33.26 -0.82
CA GLN A 146 9.58 -33.70 0.49
C GLN A 146 8.98 -35.10 0.38
N VAL A 147 9.17 -35.92 1.40
CA VAL A 147 8.56 -37.26 1.46
C VAL A 147 7.20 -37.13 2.13
N VAL A 148 6.13 -37.31 1.35
CA VAL A 148 4.73 -37.25 1.78
C VAL A 148 4.11 -38.62 1.54
N SER A 149 3.59 -39.26 2.59
CA SER A 149 2.98 -40.60 2.50
C SER A 149 3.85 -41.64 1.79
N GLY A 150 5.16 -41.63 2.06
CA GLY A 150 6.14 -42.55 1.47
C GLY A 150 6.57 -42.24 0.03
N ARG A 151 6.01 -41.20 -0.61
CA ARG A 151 6.39 -40.75 -1.96
C ARG A 151 7.10 -39.41 -1.90
N THR A 152 8.09 -39.21 -2.76
CA THR A 152 8.72 -37.89 -2.90
C THR A 152 7.85 -37.00 -3.78
N SER A 153 7.34 -35.93 -3.20
CA SER A 153 6.60 -34.87 -3.88
C SER A 153 7.44 -33.60 -3.88
N TYR A 154 7.19 -32.70 -4.84
CA TYR A 154 8.01 -31.50 -5.03
C TYR A 154 7.22 -30.27 -4.69
N PHE A 155 7.84 -29.40 -3.91
CA PHE A 155 7.21 -28.19 -3.41
C PHE A 155 8.09 -26.99 -3.70
N LYS A 156 7.49 -25.85 -3.98
CA LYS A 156 8.20 -24.58 -4.06
C LYS A 156 8.07 -23.81 -2.74
N GLN A 157 9.17 -23.18 -2.36
CA GLN A 157 9.28 -22.40 -1.14
C GLN A 157 8.84 -20.96 -1.38
N ILE A 158 7.66 -20.60 -0.82
CA ILE A 158 7.10 -19.24 -0.96
C ILE A 158 7.73 -18.30 0.08
N TYR A 159 7.95 -18.82 1.29
CA TYR A 159 8.67 -18.17 2.38
C TYR A 159 9.62 -19.19 3.02
N PRO A 160 10.71 -18.77 3.69
CA PRO A 160 11.55 -19.69 4.45
C PRO A 160 10.69 -20.58 5.37
N GLY A 161 10.80 -21.89 5.20
CA GLY A 161 10.00 -22.89 5.91
C GLY A 161 8.59 -23.18 5.40
N LEU A 162 8.00 -22.31 4.57
CA LEU A 162 6.64 -22.47 4.02
C LEU A 162 6.67 -22.95 2.57
N LEU A 163 6.14 -24.15 2.35
CA LEU A 163 6.16 -24.83 1.07
C LEU A 163 4.73 -25.06 0.53
N THR A 164 4.59 -24.99 -0.80
CA THR A 164 3.35 -25.33 -1.53
C THR A 164 3.71 -26.21 -2.73
N PRO A 165 2.81 -27.07 -3.25
CA PRO A 165 3.16 -27.93 -4.39
C PRO A 165 3.75 -27.12 -5.56
N ALA A 166 4.77 -27.66 -6.22
CA ALA A 166 5.54 -26.92 -7.23
C ALA A 166 4.65 -26.46 -8.41
N GLU A 167 3.63 -27.25 -8.72
CA GLU A 167 2.62 -27.07 -9.75
C GLU A 167 1.49 -26.09 -9.36
N SER A 168 1.28 -25.79 -8.07
CA SER A 168 0.16 -24.94 -7.62
C SER A 168 0.31 -23.50 -8.09
N HIS A 169 -0.78 -22.79 -8.36
CA HIS A 169 -0.69 -21.36 -8.68
C HIS A 169 -0.58 -20.51 -7.41
N ILE A 170 0.21 -19.43 -7.46
CA ILE A 170 0.18 -18.39 -6.41
C ILE A 170 -0.45 -17.12 -7.00
N PRO A 171 -1.78 -16.94 -6.83
CA PRO A 171 -2.46 -15.72 -7.22
C PRO A 171 -1.84 -14.49 -6.56
N THR A 172 -2.02 -13.33 -7.19
CA THR A 172 -1.54 -12.04 -6.65
C THR A 172 -2.12 -11.78 -5.27
N GLU A 173 -3.37 -12.17 -5.05
CA GLU A 173 -4.11 -12.01 -3.80
C GLU A 173 -3.45 -12.81 -2.66
N VAL A 174 -2.98 -14.03 -2.96
CA VAL A 174 -2.25 -14.88 -2.00
C VAL A 174 -0.92 -14.25 -1.66
N ALA A 175 -0.12 -13.86 -2.66
CA ALA A 175 1.16 -13.20 -2.43
C ALA A 175 1.00 -11.93 -1.59
N GLN A 176 -0.03 -11.13 -1.89
CA GLN A 176 -0.32 -9.96 -1.08
C GLN A 176 -0.79 -10.33 0.33
N ALA A 177 -1.60 -11.38 0.52
CA ALA A 177 -2.09 -11.83 1.83
C ALA A 177 -0.93 -12.28 2.74
N LEU A 178 0.03 -13.00 2.18
CA LEU A 178 1.25 -13.40 2.89
C LEU A 178 2.09 -12.19 3.32
N ALA A 179 2.16 -11.14 2.50
CA ALA A 179 2.89 -9.92 2.84
C ALA A 179 2.16 -9.01 3.87
N GLN A 180 0.91 -9.32 4.26
CA GLN A 180 0.17 -8.48 5.20
C GLN A 180 0.67 -8.62 6.63
N SER A 181 0.54 -7.53 7.39
CA SER A 181 0.79 -7.54 8.82
C SER A 181 -0.19 -8.45 9.57
N VAL A 182 0.32 -9.22 10.52
CA VAL A 182 -0.47 -10.12 11.36
C VAL A 182 -1.01 -9.38 12.58
N LYS A 183 -2.30 -9.60 12.87
CA LYS A 183 -2.92 -9.24 14.15
C LYS A 183 -2.65 -10.35 15.16
N ARG A 184 -1.52 -10.25 15.87
CA ARG A 184 -1.03 -11.27 16.83
C ARG A 184 -2.04 -11.55 17.94
N GLU A 185 -2.82 -10.54 18.32
CA GLU A 185 -3.91 -10.64 19.29
C GLU A 185 -5.07 -11.53 18.83
N ARG A 186 -5.14 -11.88 17.54
CA ARG A 186 -6.15 -12.77 16.95
C ARG A 186 -5.60 -14.16 16.63
N MET A 187 -4.42 -14.49 17.15
CA MET A 187 -3.85 -15.82 17.07
C MET A 187 -4.09 -16.54 18.40
N GLN A 188 -4.64 -17.75 18.34
CA GLN A 188 -4.79 -18.64 19.49
C GLN A 188 -4.13 -19.98 19.17
N VAL A 189 -3.67 -20.67 20.21
CA VAL A 189 -3.10 -22.02 20.11
C VAL A 189 -3.99 -22.94 20.91
N ALA A 190 -4.44 -24.04 20.33
CA ALA A 190 -5.19 -25.07 21.04
C ALA A 190 -4.35 -26.35 21.14
N ALA A 191 -4.23 -26.86 22.36
CA ALA A 191 -3.47 -28.07 22.65
C ALA A 191 -4.39 -29.28 22.84
N MET A 192 -4.31 -30.23 21.91
CA MET A 192 -4.94 -31.54 21.95
C MET A 192 -4.02 -32.55 22.66
N PHE A 193 -3.70 -32.27 23.93
CA PHE A 193 -2.91 -33.15 24.80
C PHE A 193 -3.72 -33.59 26.01
N ALA A 194 -3.42 -34.79 26.53
CA ALA A 194 -4.10 -35.28 27.72
C ALA A 194 -3.69 -34.44 28.93
N PRO A 195 -4.54 -34.28 29.95
CA PRO A 195 -4.14 -33.62 31.19
C PRO A 195 -2.92 -34.26 31.86
N SER A 196 -2.65 -35.54 31.58
CA SER A 196 -1.45 -36.26 32.02
C SER A 196 -0.17 -35.85 31.29
N ASP A 197 -0.25 -35.24 30.11
CA ASP A 197 0.90 -34.79 29.31
C ASP A 197 1.40 -33.41 29.80
N VAL A 198 1.72 -33.34 31.10
CA VAL A 198 2.00 -32.10 31.82
C VAL A 198 3.16 -31.32 31.19
N ASP A 199 4.20 -32.01 30.71
CA ASP A 199 5.37 -31.38 30.12
C ASP A 199 5.06 -30.70 28.78
N SER A 200 4.36 -31.40 27.88
CA SER A 200 3.89 -30.85 26.60
C SER A 200 2.98 -29.64 26.83
N LEU A 201 2.00 -29.77 27.74
CA LEU A 201 1.09 -28.69 28.09
C LEU A 201 1.84 -27.48 28.68
N ARG A 202 2.82 -27.71 29.55
CA ARG A 202 3.66 -26.66 30.14
C ARG A 202 4.49 -25.95 29.08
N LEU A 203 5.07 -26.68 28.13
CA LEU A 203 5.81 -26.09 27.00
C LEU A 203 4.91 -25.21 26.14
N MET A 204 3.73 -25.70 25.77
CA MET A 204 2.75 -24.93 24.99
C MET A 204 2.29 -23.68 25.76
N ALA A 205 2.00 -23.81 27.06
CA ALA A 205 1.61 -22.68 27.90
C ALA A 205 2.72 -21.63 28.02
N SER A 206 3.98 -22.06 28.12
CA SER A 206 5.12 -21.14 28.15
C SER A 206 5.31 -20.38 26.83
N ALA A 207 4.84 -20.93 25.71
CA ALA A 207 4.96 -20.33 24.38
C ALA A 207 3.76 -19.44 24.03
N ALA A 208 2.55 -19.88 24.35
CA ALA A 208 1.31 -19.18 24.00
C ALA A 208 0.77 -18.25 25.10
N GLY A 209 1.16 -18.46 26.36
CA GLY A 209 0.62 -17.72 27.51
C GLY A 209 -0.90 -17.83 27.59
N ASP A 210 -1.57 -16.70 27.80
CA ASP A 210 -3.03 -16.60 27.91
C ASP A 210 -3.78 -16.91 26.60
N ARG A 211 -3.06 -17.20 25.50
CA ARG A 211 -3.63 -17.58 24.20
C ARG A 211 -3.69 -19.09 24.00
N LEU A 212 -3.35 -19.86 25.04
CA LEU A 212 -3.49 -21.31 25.02
C LEU A 212 -4.94 -21.70 25.35
N LEU A 213 -5.56 -22.44 24.46
CA LEU A 213 -6.85 -23.09 24.65
C LEU A 213 -6.62 -24.56 25.01
N SER A 214 -7.40 -25.05 25.98
CA SER A 214 -7.41 -26.48 26.31
C SER A 214 -8.14 -27.29 25.24
N ALA A 215 -7.94 -28.61 25.25
CA ALA A 215 -8.67 -29.52 24.37
C ALA A 215 -10.20 -29.36 24.51
N ASP A 216 -10.71 -28.98 25.68
CA ASP A 216 -12.15 -28.77 25.93
C ASP A 216 -12.76 -27.58 25.18
N ALA A 217 -11.95 -26.57 24.85
CA ALA A 217 -12.38 -25.49 23.97
C ALA A 217 -12.58 -25.96 22.51
N LEU A 218 -12.07 -27.15 22.16
CA LEU A 218 -12.20 -27.77 20.84
C LEU A 218 -13.37 -28.78 20.75
N VAL A 219 -14.20 -28.89 21.80
CA VAL A 219 -15.47 -29.63 21.70
C VAL A 219 -16.41 -28.88 20.76
N GLU A 220 -17.10 -29.57 19.85
CA GLU A 220 -17.93 -28.97 18.79
C GLU A 220 -18.83 -27.80 19.29
N SER A 221 -19.52 -27.98 20.42
CA SER A 221 -20.39 -26.97 21.02
C SER A 221 -19.65 -25.71 21.51
N ALA A 222 -18.40 -25.84 21.95
CA ALA A 222 -17.54 -24.74 22.38
C ALA A 222 -16.68 -24.18 21.22
N LEU A 223 -16.36 -25.00 20.23
CA LEU A 223 -15.50 -24.67 19.10
C LEU A 223 -16.16 -23.61 18.24
N ALA A 224 -17.45 -23.76 17.89
CA ALA A 224 -18.17 -22.76 17.09
C ALA A 224 -18.15 -21.36 17.77
N HIS A 225 -18.38 -21.31 19.09
CA HIS A 225 -18.32 -20.05 19.84
C HIS A 225 -16.90 -19.47 19.87
N THR A 226 -15.89 -20.31 20.06
CA THR A 226 -14.48 -19.92 20.04
C THR A 226 -14.09 -19.36 18.68
N LEU A 227 -14.46 -20.02 17.59
CA LEU A 227 -14.17 -19.60 16.23
C LEU A 227 -14.85 -18.27 15.87
N GLU A 228 -16.11 -18.05 16.28
CA GLU A 228 -16.77 -16.75 16.03
C GLU A 228 -16.06 -15.60 16.77
N ARG A 229 -15.58 -15.83 18.00
CA ARG A 229 -14.75 -14.84 18.71
C ARG A 229 -13.40 -14.56 18.03
N MET A 230 -12.91 -15.53 17.26
CA MET A 230 -11.64 -15.47 16.55
C MET A 230 -11.76 -15.00 15.09
N ARG A 231 -12.93 -14.53 14.66
CA ARG A 231 -13.20 -14.16 13.27
C ARG A 231 -12.10 -13.31 12.61
N GLY A 232 -11.58 -13.78 11.48
CA GLY A 232 -10.45 -13.20 10.75
C GLY A 232 -9.08 -13.49 11.37
N GLY A 233 -9.01 -14.36 12.38
CA GLY A 233 -7.81 -14.75 13.13
C GLY A 233 -7.16 -16.04 12.61
N VAL A 234 -6.27 -16.58 13.43
CA VAL A 234 -5.55 -17.84 13.17
C VAL A 234 -5.68 -18.73 14.40
N LEU A 235 -6.10 -19.98 14.21
CA LEU A 235 -6.10 -21.02 15.23
C LEU A 235 -5.05 -22.07 14.86
N VAL A 236 -4.09 -22.27 15.75
CA VAL A 236 -3.08 -23.33 15.62
C VAL A 236 -3.51 -24.48 16.49
N VAL A 237 -3.75 -25.65 15.92
CA VAL A 237 -4.14 -26.85 16.69
C VAL A 237 -2.95 -27.78 16.76
N VAL A 238 -2.42 -28.00 17.96
CA VAL A 238 -1.27 -28.84 18.23
C VAL A 238 -1.73 -30.14 18.88
N GLY A 239 -1.30 -31.30 18.38
CA GLY A 239 -1.64 -32.57 19.01
C GLY A 239 -1.18 -33.80 18.24
N HIS A 240 -1.50 -34.97 18.81
CA HIS A 240 -1.28 -36.25 18.15
C HIS A 240 -2.25 -36.44 16.98
N VAL A 241 -1.76 -37.05 15.90
CA VAL A 241 -2.51 -37.26 14.67
C VAL A 241 -2.56 -38.75 14.37
N GLU A 242 -3.76 -39.23 14.09
CA GLU A 242 -4.00 -40.56 13.54
C GLU A 242 -4.91 -40.42 12.33
N ASP A 243 -4.52 -41.04 11.22
CA ASP A 243 -5.21 -40.95 9.94
C ASP A 243 -5.52 -39.48 9.57
N THR A 244 -6.80 -39.09 9.63
CA THR A 244 -7.31 -37.78 9.19
C THR A 244 -7.81 -36.90 10.34
N ALA A 245 -7.33 -37.13 11.56
CA ALA A 245 -7.81 -36.44 12.74
C ALA A 245 -6.73 -36.18 13.79
N PHE A 246 -6.96 -35.15 14.60
CA PHE A 246 -6.33 -35.04 15.91
C PHE A 246 -6.99 -36.03 16.87
N VAL A 247 -6.18 -36.84 17.55
CA VAL A 247 -6.65 -37.85 18.50
C VAL A 247 -6.07 -37.57 19.87
N LEU A 248 -6.95 -37.42 20.84
CA LEU A 248 -6.62 -37.33 22.26
C LEU A 248 -6.78 -38.71 22.88
N ARG A 249 -5.69 -39.29 23.37
CA ARG A 249 -5.72 -40.55 24.12
C ARG A 249 -5.64 -40.30 25.62
N GLY A 250 -6.30 -41.14 26.40
CA GLY A 250 -6.17 -41.18 27.85
C GLY A 250 -4.94 -41.93 28.31
N ALA A 251 -4.74 -41.97 29.62
CA ALA A 251 -3.60 -42.67 30.22
C ALA A 251 -3.62 -44.19 29.98
N GLY A 252 -4.81 -44.78 29.78
CA GLY A 252 -4.98 -46.20 29.42
C GLY A 252 -4.85 -46.48 27.92
N GLY A 253 -4.56 -45.45 27.11
CA GLY A 253 -4.47 -45.55 25.65
C GLY A 253 -5.82 -45.50 24.92
N GLU A 254 -6.94 -45.41 25.64
CA GLU A 254 -8.26 -45.24 25.06
C GLU A 254 -8.40 -43.88 24.36
N THR A 255 -9.10 -43.83 23.24
CA THR A 255 -9.39 -42.57 22.56
C THR A 255 -10.47 -41.81 23.34
N ILE A 256 -10.08 -40.68 23.94
CA ILE A 256 -10.99 -39.78 24.66
C ILE A 256 -11.71 -38.86 23.67
N ARG A 257 -11.00 -38.36 22.65
CA ARG A 257 -11.55 -37.40 21.69
C ARG A 257 -10.89 -37.52 20.33
N THR A 258 -11.67 -37.28 19.30
CA THR A 258 -11.22 -37.21 17.92
C THR A 258 -11.77 -35.93 17.30
N LEU A 259 -10.91 -35.17 16.63
CA LEU A 259 -11.29 -33.98 15.88
C LEU A 259 -10.77 -34.12 14.45
N ARG A 260 -11.67 -34.38 13.49
CA ARG A 260 -11.31 -34.58 12.09
C ARG A 260 -10.84 -33.27 11.45
N PHE A 261 -9.83 -33.35 10.59
CA PHE A 261 -9.29 -32.17 9.91
C PHE A 261 -10.36 -31.47 9.06
N SER A 262 -11.12 -32.22 8.27
CA SER A 262 -12.17 -31.67 7.41
C SER A 262 -13.23 -30.91 8.22
N GLU A 263 -13.65 -31.47 9.36
CA GLU A 263 -14.69 -30.88 10.21
C GLU A 263 -14.20 -29.58 10.88
N LEU A 264 -12.94 -29.58 11.35
CA LEU A 264 -12.30 -28.39 11.89
C LEU A 264 -12.13 -27.29 10.81
N GLU A 265 -11.68 -27.67 9.61
CA GLU A 265 -11.47 -26.75 8.49
C GLU A 265 -12.78 -26.16 7.96
N ASP A 266 -13.86 -26.96 7.90
CA ASP A 266 -15.20 -26.51 7.50
C ASP A 266 -15.76 -25.49 8.50
N LEU A 267 -15.70 -25.79 9.81
CA LEU A 267 -16.14 -24.88 10.88
C LEU A 267 -15.34 -23.58 10.89
N ALA A 268 -14.02 -23.68 10.69
CA ALA A 268 -13.15 -22.52 10.63
C ALA A 268 -13.40 -21.67 9.38
N GLY A 269 -13.61 -22.31 8.23
CA GLY A 269 -13.96 -21.65 6.97
C GLY A 269 -15.27 -20.88 7.07
N ALA A 270 -16.30 -21.46 7.71
CA ALA A 270 -17.57 -20.78 7.98
C ALA A 270 -17.40 -19.54 8.88
N SER A 271 -16.46 -19.60 9.81
CA SER A 271 -16.17 -18.54 10.79
C SER A 271 -15.08 -17.57 10.35
N ASP A 272 -14.55 -17.69 9.12
CA ASP A 272 -13.44 -16.87 8.62
C ASP A 272 -12.19 -16.96 9.52
N VAL A 273 -11.92 -18.14 10.07
CA VAL A 273 -10.73 -18.46 10.88
C VAL A 273 -9.81 -19.35 10.06
N ARG A 274 -8.51 -19.09 10.15
CA ARG A 274 -7.48 -19.86 9.45
C ARG A 274 -6.93 -20.92 10.38
N ILE A 275 -6.84 -22.17 9.92
CA ILE A 275 -6.32 -23.29 10.69
C ILE A 275 -4.89 -23.60 10.27
N ILE A 276 -4.03 -23.86 11.27
CA ILE A 276 -2.73 -24.51 11.07
C ILE A 276 -2.77 -25.81 11.88
N SER A 277 -2.82 -26.93 11.18
CA SER A 277 -2.85 -28.25 11.82
C SER A 277 -1.41 -28.66 12.14
N ALA A 278 -1.04 -28.52 13.41
CA ALA A 278 0.31 -28.64 13.91
C ALA A 278 0.51 -29.99 14.62
N GLY A 279 0.40 -31.08 13.87
CA GLY A 279 0.67 -32.43 14.35
C GLY A 279 1.61 -33.20 13.43
N CYS A 280 2.26 -34.24 13.97
CA CYS A 280 3.11 -35.13 13.20
C CYS A 280 2.35 -35.69 12.00
N SER A 281 2.90 -35.56 10.79
CA SER A 281 2.26 -36.08 9.56
C SER A 281 0.84 -35.56 9.28
N SER A 282 0.42 -34.46 9.90
CA SER A 282 -0.90 -33.82 9.68
C SER A 282 -1.22 -33.55 8.22
N TYR A 283 -0.23 -33.13 7.42
CA TYR A 283 -0.41 -32.94 5.98
C TYR A 283 -0.61 -34.28 5.24
N CYS A 284 0.15 -35.32 5.61
CA CYS A 284 -0.03 -36.67 5.08
C CYS A 284 -1.40 -37.27 5.45
N GLY A 285 -1.94 -36.84 6.60
CA GLY A 285 -3.28 -37.18 7.09
C GLY A 285 -4.41 -36.38 6.45
N GLY A 286 -4.13 -35.50 5.47
CA GLY A 286 -5.16 -34.80 4.71
C GLY A 286 -5.55 -33.42 5.26
N ALA A 287 -4.82 -32.86 6.23
CA ALA A 287 -4.96 -31.44 6.53
C ALA A 287 -4.45 -30.58 5.36
N THR A 288 -5.15 -29.49 5.06
CA THR A 288 -4.81 -28.55 3.97
C THR A 288 -3.52 -27.76 4.28
N ALA A 289 -3.21 -27.56 5.57
CA ALA A 289 -1.98 -26.96 6.06
C ALA A 289 -1.43 -27.75 7.26
N GLY A 290 -0.21 -28.29 7.15
CA GLY A 290 0.41 -29.08 8.21
C GLY A 290 1.81 -29.59 7.88
N PHE A 291 2.26 -30.60 8.63
CA PHE A 291 3.60 -31.17 8.51
C PHE A 291 3.56 -32.54 7.85
N ALA A 292 4.57 -32.87 7.04
CA ALA A 292 4.74 -34.22 6.49
C ALA A 292 5.52 -35.16 7.43
N ARG A 293 6.31 -34.60 8.35
CA ARG A 293 7.17 -35.34 9.28
C ARG A 293 6.79 -35.04 10.72
N GLN A 294 7.48 -35.70 11.64
CA GLN A 294 7.34 -35.49 13.07
C GLN A 294 7.90 -34.12 13.47
N VAL A 295 7.17 -33.43 14.33
CA VAL A 295 7.60 -32.19 14.98
C VAL A 295 7.49 -32.40 16.48
N THR A 296 8.57 -32.14 17.21
CA THR A 296 8.55 -32.29 18.68
C THR A 296 7.77 -31.14 19.33
N ASP A 297 7.28 -31.38 20.54
CA ASP A 297 6.69 -30.37 21.41
C ASP A 297 7.61 -29.15 21.64
N VAL A 298 8.92 -29.38 21.81
CA VAL A 298 9.93 -28.31 21.94
C VAL A 298 10.01 -27.48 20.66
N GLN A 299 10.11 -28.14 19.50
CA GLN A 299 10.16 -27.44 18.20
C GLN A 299 8.86 -26.67 17.94
N MET A 300 7.72 -27.23 18.34
CA MET A 300 6.43 -26.56 18.23
C MET A 300 6.35 -25.34 19.14
N ALA A 301 6.84 -25.42 20.38
CA ALA A 301 6.88 -24.30 21.31
C ALA A 301 7.76 -23.15 20.76
N GLU A 302 8.91 -23.47 20.17
CA GLU A 302 9.77 -22.50 19.50
C GLU A 302 9.10 -21.88 18.26
N ALA A 303 8.44 -22.69 17.45
CA ALA A 303 7.66 -22.22 16.30
C ALA A 303 6.54 -21.26 16.70
N ILE A 304 5.79 -21.57 17.78
CA ILE A 304 4.74 -20.72 18.32
C ILE A 304 5.30 -19.37 18.78
N LYS A 305 6.43 -19.37 19.49
CA LYS A 305 7.11 -18.12 19.90
C LYS A 305 7.50 -17.28 18.68
N GLY A 306 8.17 -17.91 17.70
CA GLY A 306 8.55 -17.24 16.45
C GLY A 306 7.35 -16.71 15.65
N ALA A 307 6.22 -17.42 15.67
CA ALA A 307 4.98 -17.00 15.03
C ALA A 307 4.37 -15.76 15.72
N PHE A 308 4.44 -15.66 17.04
CA PHE A 308 4.03 -14.45 17.77
C PHE A 308 4.98 -13.27 17.58
N ASP A 309 6.23 -13.50 17.23
CA ASP A 309 7.21 -12.45 16.90
C ASP A 309 7.14 -12.01 15.42
N ALA A 310 6.41 -12.75 14.58
CA ALA A 310 6.33 -12.46 13.15
C ALA A 310 5.57 -11.16 12.83
N ASP A 311 6.08 -10.41 11.85
CA ASP A 311 5.46 -9.17 11.38
C ASP A 311 4.41 -9.41 10.30
N THR A 312 4.58 -10.44 9.48
CA THR A 312 3.72 -10.73 8.32
C THR A 312 3.14 -12.14 8.34
N THR A 313 2.03 -12.37 7.63
CA THR A 313 1.37 -13.68 7.58
C THR A 313 2.32 -14.75 7.03
N GLY A 314 3.11 -14.42 6.01
CA GLY A 314 4.12 -15.31 5.45
C GLY A 314 5.25 -15.60 6.44
N ALA A 315 5.70 -14.62 7.23
CA ALA A 315 6.67 -14.85 8.29
C ALA A 315 6.09 -15.69 9.43
N LEU A 316 4.81 -15.50 9.78
CA LEU A 316 4.12 -16.31 10.78
C LEU A 316 4.03 -17.77 10.35
N LEU A 317 3.59 -18.03 9.12
CA LEU A 317 3.52 -19.38 8.56
C LEU A 317 4.92 -19.98 8.39
N GLY A 318 5.90 -19.18 7.97
CA GLY A 318 7.30 -19.59 7.86
C GLY A 318 7.95 -19.93 9.20
N ALA A 319 7.52 -19.30 10.30
CA ALA A 319 8.02 -19.62 11.65
C ALA A 319 7.66 -21.06 12.06
N PHE A 320 6.46 -21.54 11.70
CA PHE A 320 6.10 -22.95 11.83
C PHE A 320 6.97 -23.87 10.97
N GLY A 321 7.43 -23.36 9.84
CA GLY A 321 8.32 -24.04 8.91
C GLY A 321 9.81 -24.08 9.28
N LYS A 322 10.21 -23.54 10.44
CA LYS A 322 11.63 -23.30 10.77
C LYS A 322 12.42 -24.60 11.01
N HIS A 323 11.81 -25.57 11.71
CA HIS A 323 12.46 -26.84 12.07
C HIS A 323 12.11 -27.95 11.09
N GLU A 324 10.85 -27.99 10.67
CA GLU A 324 10.32 -28.89 9.64
C GLU A 324 9.45 -28.05 8.72
N ALA A 325 9.45 -28.35 7.42
CA ALA A 325 8.71 -27.55 6.46
C ALA A 325 7.19 -27.62 6.71
N LEU A 326 6.54 -26.45 6.81
CA LEU A 326 5.09 -26.35 6.81
C LEU A 326 4.62 -26.46 5.35
N LEU A 327 3.86 -27.51 5.06
CA LEU A 327 3.26 -27.74 3.75
C LEU A 327 1.85 -27.16 3.74
N VAL A 328 1.55 -26.37 2.71
CA VAL A 328 0.24 -25.72 2.55
C VAL A 328 -0.23 -25.91 1.11
N ASP A 329 -1.40 -26.51 0.98
CA ASP A 329 -2.05 -26.72 -0.30
C ASP A 329 -2.58 -25.41 -0.89
N GLN A 330 -3.08 -25.49 -2.13
CA GLN A 330 -3.62 -24.32 -2.80
C GLN A 330 -4.93 -23.82 -2.15
N ALA A 331 -5.77 -24.72 -1.64
CA ALA A 331 -7.07 -24.38 -1.05
C ALA A 331 -6.90 -23.53 0.22
N ALA A 332 -5.96 -23.90 1.09
CA ALA A 332 -5.58 -23.13 2.27
C ALA A 332 -5.06 -21.74 1.87
N LEU A 333 -4.13 -21.67 0.90
CA LEU A 333 -3.61 -20.39 0.38
C LEU A 333 -4.71 -19.47 -0.14
N GLU A 334 -5.66 -20.01 -0.90
CA GLU A 334 -6.84 -19.26 -1.37
C GLU A 334 -7.76 -18.85 -0.21
N GLY A 335 -7.90 -19.70 0.81
CA GLY A 335 -8.57 -19.37 2.06
C GLY A 335 -7.95 -18.15 2.77
N PHE A 336 -6.62 -18.08 2.84
CA PHE A 336 -5.91 -16.90 3.38
C PHE A 336 -6.24 -15.63 2.57
N ALA A 337 -6.29 -15.72 1.24
CA ALA A 337 -6.63 -14.59 0.38
C ALA A 337 -8.11 -14.17 0.50
N LYS A 338 -9.03 -15.12 0.57
CA LYS A 338 -10.48 -14.89 0.72
C LYS A 338 -10.80 -14.23 2.05
N SER A 339 -10.19 -14.71 3.15
CA SER A 339 -10.34 -14.11 4.48
C SER A 339 -9.98 -12.63 4.48
N ARG A 340 -8.88 -12.27 3.82
CA ARG A 340 -8.49 -10.88 3.61
C ARG A 340 -9.54 -10.08 2.83
N GLN A 341 -10.04 -10.61 1.71
CA GLN A 341 -11.05 -9.91 0.91
C GLN A 341 -12.32 -9.64 1.73
N LEU A 342 -12.77 -10.62 2.52
CA LEU A 342 -13.90 -10.44 3.43
C LEU A 342 -13.61 -9.39 4.51
N HIS A 343 -12.40 -9.38 5.07
CA HIS A 343 -12.00 -8.35 6.03
C HIS A 343 -12.04 -6.94 5.43
N LEU A 344 -11.50 -6.77 4.20
CA LEU A 344 -11.52 -5.49 3.50
C LEU A 344 -12.94 -5.05 3.13
N ALA A 345 -13.79 -5.98 2.68
CA ALA A 345 -15.19 -5.69 2.39
C ALA A 345 -15.95 -5.21 3.64
N ARG A 346 -15.73 -5.85 4.80
CA ARG A 346 -16.32 -5.42 6.09
C ARG A 346 -15.82 -4.04 6.51
N LEU A 347 -14.53 -3.75 6.34
CA LEU A 347 -13.99 -2.41 6.58
C LEU A 347 -14.62 -1.37 5.65
N HIS A 348 -14.88 -1.71 4.39
CA HIS A 348 -15.50 -0.80 3.43
C HIS A 348 -16.96 -0.50 3.75
N LEU A 349 -17.72 -1.49 4.23
CA LEU A 349 -19.10 -1.31 4.72
C LEU A 349 -19.18 -0.42 5.97
N GLY A 350 -18.17 -0.45 6.85
CA GLY A 350 -18.05 0.50 7.96
C GLY A 350 -17.48 1.88 7.56
N SER A 351 -16.82 1.98 6.40
CA SER A 351 -16.05 3.16 5.98
C SER A 351 -16.86 4.27 5.31
N THR A 352 -18.15 4.09 5.03
CA THR A 352 -19.02 5.23 4.63
C THR A 352 -19.05 6.31 5.70
N ALA A 353 -18.78 5.98 6.98
CA ALA A 353 -18.63 6.94 8.07
C ALA A 353 -17.21 7.52 8.25
N VAL A 354 -16.16 6.91 7.66
CA VAL A 354 -14.73 7.22 7.98
C VAL A 354 -13.95 7.83 6.78
N LYS A 355 -14.58 7.96 5.61
CA LYS A 355 -13.95 8.52 4.39
C LYS A 355 -13.43 9.95 4.54
N SER A 356 -13.86 10.73 5.53
CA SER A 356 -13.33 12.09 5.78
C SER A 356 -12.00 12.12 6.56
N GLY A 357 -11.74 11.16 7.45
CA GLY A 357 -10.55 11.16 8.31
C GLY A 357 -9.31 10.45 7.72
N SER A 358 -9.52 9.48 6.83
CA SER A 358 -8.43 8.63 6.31
C SER A 358 -7.43 9.35 5.40
N LEU A 359 -7.84 10.44 4.74
CA LEU A 359 -6.92 11.25 3.92
C LEU A 359 -5.92 12.02 4.79
N ALA A 360 -6.39 12.59 5.91
CA ALA A 360 -5.56 13.33 6.85
C ALA A 360 -4.57 12.40 7.57
N VAL A 361 -5.00 11.20 7.97
CA VAL A 361 -4.14 10.19 8.59
C VAL A 361 -3.10 9.65 7.60
N ARG A 362 -3.47 9.46 6.32
CA ARG A 362 -2.53 9.05 5.27
C ARG A 362 -1.50 10.13 4.95
N LEU A 363 -1.90 11.40 4.91
CA LEU A 363 -0.99 12.54 4.74
C LEU A 363 -0.05 12.71 5.94
N TYR A 364 -0.56 12.53 7.17
CA TYR A 364 0.23 12.63 8.39
C TYR A 364 1.21 11.46 8.56
N ALA A 365 0.79 10.23 8.23
CA ALA A 365 1.66 9.05 8.25
C ALA A 365 2.74 9.10 7.15
N ALA A 366 2.41 9.64 5.97
CA ALA A 366 3.38 9.85 4.90
C ALA A 366 4.47 10.87 5.27
N ALA A 367 4.15 11.87 6.10
CA ALA A 367 5.09 12.90 6.55
C ALA A 367 6.14 12.41 7.57
N ARG A 368 5.97 11.23 8.18
CA ARG A 368 6.81 10.76 9.29
C ARG A 368 7.86 9.69 8.91
N SER A 369 7.90 9.22 7.66
CA SER A 369 8.90 8.22 7.26
C SER A 369 10.18 8.88 6.70
N PRO A 370 11.35 8.63 7.31
CA PRO A 370 12.61 9.23 6.90
C PRO A 370 13.11 8.50 5.63
N GLY A 371 12.83 9.08 4.46
CA GLY A 371 13.30 8.50 3.20
C GLY A 371 12.59 8.98 1.92
N ARG A 372 11.57 9.85 2.01
CA ARG A 372 10.83 10.27 0.80
C ARG A 372 10.53 11.77 0.73
N LEU A 373 11.57 12.59 0.62
CA LEU A 373 11.42 13.93 0.04
C LEU A 373 10.85 13.86 -1.39
N LEU A 374 11.13 12.78 -2.13
CA LEU A 374 10.60 12.56 -3.48
C LEU A 374 9.06 12.41 -3.50
N SER A 375 8.44 11.74 -2.53
CA SER A 375 6.98 11.56 -2.55
C SER A 375 6.20 12.81 -2.17
N ILE A 376 6.83 13.73 -1.41
CA ILE A 376 6.26 15.06 -1.16
C ILE A 376 6.26 15.86 -2.46
N TRP A 377 7.34 15.82 -3.25
CA TRP A 377 7.39 16.45 -4.56
C TRP A 377 6.42 15.82 -5.57
N GLU A 378 6.25 14.50 -5.57
CA GLU A 378 5.26 13.80 -6.40
C GLU A 378 3.81 14.18 -6.03
N ALA A 379 3.52 14.38 -4.74
CA ALA A 379 2.21 14.82 -4.27
C ALA A 379 1.95 16.33 -4.51
N MET A 380 2.99 17.17 -4.41
CA MET A 380 2.88 18.62 -4.62
C MET A 380 2.91 19.00 -6.11
N GLY A 381 3.58 18.23 -6.96
CA GLY A 381 3.72 18.51 -8.41
C GLY A 381 2.39 18.81 -9.11
N PRO A 382 1.34 17.99 -8.95
CA PRO A 382 0.02 18.26 -9.51
C PRO A 382 -0.61 19.57 -9.02
N THR A 383 -0.42 19.92 -7.74
CA THR A 383 -0.96 21.15 -7.15
C THR A 383 -0.25 22.39 -7.71
N TYR A 384 1.06 22.32 -7.91
CA TYR A 384 1.85 23.37 -8.55
C TYR A 384 1.51 23.52 -10.03
N LEU A 385 1.31 22.41 -10.76
CA LEU A 385 0.88 22.42 -12.16
C LEU A 385 -0.52 23.04 -12.32
N LEU A 386 -1.47 22.68 -11.46
CA LEU A 386 -2.80 23.28 -11.44
C LEU A 386 -2.74 24.77 -11.10
N GLY A 387 -1.92 25.16 -10.13
CA GLY A 387 -1.69 26.57 -9.80
C GLY A 387 -1.09 27.36 -10.97
N ALA A 388 -0.10 26.80 -11.66
CA ALA A 388 0.53 27.41 -12.84
C ALA A 388 -0.45 27.51 -14.02
N ALA A 389 -1.24 26.47 -14.29
CA ALA A 389 -2.25 26.45 -15.33
C ALA A 389 -3.38 27.47 -15.04
N ALA A 390 -3.87 27.51 -13.80
CA ALA A 390 -4.86 28.50 -13.36
C ALA A 390 -4.32 29.93 -13.53
N SER A 391 -3.05 30.15 -13.18
CA SER A 391 -2.36 31.43 -13.37
C SER A 391 -2.25 31.85 -14.84
N LEU A 392 -1.92 30.91 -15.73
CA LEU A 392 -1.83 31.16 -17.18
C LEU A 392 -3.20 31.46 -17.80
N VAL A 393 -4.23 30.71 -17.41
CA VAL A 393 -5.62 30.97 -17.84
C VAL A 393 -6.10 32.32 -17.32
N MET A 394 -5.79 32.65 -16.05
CA MET A 394 -6.09 33.96 -15.46
C MET A 394 -5.32 35.09 -16.14
N PHE A 395 -4.07 34.88 -16.55
CA PHE A 395 -3.29 35.87 -17.30
C PHE A 395 -3.91 36.15 -18.68
N ARG A 396 -4.27 35.10 -19.42
CA ARG A 396 -4.88 35.22 -20.77
C ARG A 396 -6.20 35.99 -20.74
N THR A 397 -7.02 35.73 -19.73
CA THR A 397 -8.36 36.32 -19.58
C THR A 397 -8.35 37.71 -18.95
N SER A 398 -7.24 38.14 -18.35
CA SER A 398 -7.16 39.36 -17.52
C SER A 398 -6.00 40.26 -17.91
N ARG A 399 -5.51 40.11 -19.15
CA ARG A 399 -4.43 40.90 -19.75
C ARG A 399 -4.66 42.40 -19.59
N ALA A 400 -5.91 42.87 -19.67
CA ALA A 400 -6.26 44.28 -19.47
C ALA A 400 -6.06 44.77 -18.02
N ALA A 401 -6.27 43.92 -17.01
CA ALA A 401 -5.99 44.25 -15.60
C ALA A 401 -4.49 44.20 -15.29
N PHE A 402 -3.77 43.27 -15.92
CA PHE A 402 -2.32 43.22 -15.89
C PHE A 402 -1.70 44.49 -16.49
N LEU A 403 -2.10 44.89 -17.70
CA LEU A 403 -1.60 46.10 -18.35
C LEU A 403 -1.98 47.38 -17.59
N ARG A 404 -3.14 47.43 -16.92
CA ARG A 404 -3.50 48.53 -16.02
C ARG A 404 -2.59 48.61 -14.79
N SER A 405 -2.15 47.47 -14.26
CA SER A 405 -1.27 47.39 -13.10
C SER A 405 0.20 47.64 -13.47
N PHE A 406 0.60 47.26 -14.69
CA PHE A 406 1.93 47.43 -15.26
C PHE A 406 1.87 48.25 -16.56
N PRO A 407 1.56 49.56 -16.47
CA PRO A 407 1.29 50.41 -17.64
C PRO A 407 2.52 50.65 -18.52
N GLN A 408 3.73 50.50 -17.95
CA GLN A 408 4.98 50.44 -18.69
C GLN A 408 5.49 49.00 -18.64
N LEU A 409 5.37 48.29 -19.77
CA LEU A 409 6.18 47.10 -19.98
C LEU A 409 7.66 47.55 -19.93
N PRO A 410 8.56 46.77 -19.32
CA PRO A 410 9.97 47.16 -19.23
C PRO A 410 10.46 47.51 -20.63
N THR A 411 10.98 48.73 -20.78
CA THR A 411 11.63 49.18 -22.01
C THR A 411 12.72 48.17 -22.40
N PRO A 412 12.96 47.96 -23.71
CA PRO A 412 14.01 47.04 -24.17
C PRO A 412 15.41 47.45 -23.68
N GLU A 413 15.57 48.72 -23.25
CA GLU A 413 16.74 49.20 -22.54
C GLU A 413 16.80 48.60 -21.14
N LEU A 414 17.71 47.63 -20.99
CA LEU A 414 18.03 47.06 -19.70
C LEU A 414 18.63 48.16 -18.79
N PRO A 415 18.13 48.36 -17.57
CA PRO A 415 18.69 49.35 -16.65
C PRO A 415 20.17 49.02 -16.36
N GLN A 416 21.01 50.05 -16.21
CA GLN A 416 22.48 49.97 -16.03
C GLN A 416 22.95 48.98 -14.93
N ASN A 417 22.08 48.58 -14.01
CA ASN A 417 22.34 47.55 -13.00
C ASN A 417 21.66 46.22 -13.33
N HIS A 418 22.14 45.56 -14.38
CA HIS A 418 21.61 44.29 -14.89
C HIS A 418 21.52 43.19 -13.81
N VAL A 419 22.48 43.13 -12.88
CA VAL A 419 22.52 42.12 -11.80
C VAL A 419 21.37 42.31 -10.82
N ARG A 420 21.12 43.54 -10.35
CA ARG A 420 20.00 43.83 -9.44
C ARG A 420 18.66 43.58 -10.10
N TYR A 421 18.54 43.89 -11.39
CA TYR A 421 17.32 43.64 -12.16
C TYR A 421 17.05 42.14 -12.34
N ILE A 422 18.09 41.35 -12.69
CA ILE A 422 17.97 39.90 -12.83
C ILE A 422 17.67 39.26 -11.46
N ALA A 423 18.37 39.65 -10.40
CA ALA A 423 18.13 39.14 -9.04
C ALA A 423 16.70 39.45 -8.56
N ALA A 424 16.21 40.67 -8.77
CA ALA A 424 14.83 41.03 -8.43
C ALA A 424 13.80 40.23 -9.24
N ARG A 425 14.09 39.94 -10.52
CA ARG A 425 13.21 39.15 -11.38
C ARG A 425 13.17 37.68 -10.99
N VAL A 426 14.33 37.09 -10.71
CA VAL A 426 14.45 35.71 -10.20
C VAL A 426 13.78 35.58 -8.84
N GLY A 427 14.01 36.53 -7.92
CA GLY A 427 13.35 36.55 -6.62
C GLY A 427 11.82 36.60 -6.71
N ARG A 428 11.27 37.40 -7.64
CA ARG A 428 9.81 37.44 -7.88
C ARG A 428 9.27 36.13 -8.44
N ILE A 429 10.01 35.46 -9.34
CA ILE A 429 9.61 34.16 -9.90
C ILE A 429 9.65 33.07 -8.82
N LEU A 430 10.71 33.01 -8.01
CA LEU A 430 10.83 32.04 -6.94
C LEU A 430 9.74 32.21 -5.88
N LEU A 431 9.43 33.46 -5.51
CA LEU A 431 8.33 33.74 -4.59
C LEU A 431 6.97 33.36 -5.21
N TYR A 432 6.78 33.61 -6.51
CA TYR A 432 5.56 33.23 -7.21
C TYR A 432 5.36 31.71 -7.21
N VAL A 433 6.43 30.96 -7.52
CA VAL A 433 6.42 29.50 -7.47
C VAL A 433 6.06 29.04 -6.06
N ALA A 434 6.75 29.53 -5.03
CA ALA A 434 6.49 29.17 -3.64
C ALA A 434 5.03 29.43 -3.19
N LEU A 435 4.38 30.47 -3.71
CA LEU A 435 3.01 30.85 -3.38
C LEU A 435 1.94 30.23 -4.30
N ALA A 436 2.32 29.55 -5.38
CA ALA A 436 1.40 28.96 -6.35
C ALA A 436 0.33 28.01 -5.76
N PRO A 437 0.63 27.15 -4.76
CA PRO A 437 -0.37 26.29 -4.14
C PRO A 437 -1.44 27.07 -3.38
N PHE A 438 -1.04 28.15 -2.71
CA PHE A 438 -1.95 29.04 -1.99
C PHE A 438 -2.85 29.81 -2.97
N PHE A 439 -2.31 30.21 -4.12
CA PHE A 439 -3.11 30.84 -5.17
C PHE A 439 -4.11 29.87 -5.78
N ALA A 440 -3.76 28.60 -5.97
CA ALA A 440 -4.68 27.57 -6.45
C ALA A 440 -5.84 27.35 -5.45
N LEU A 441 -5.52 27.25 -4.16
CA LEU A 441 -6.52 27.09 -3.11
C LEU A 441 -7.43 28.32 -3.00
N ALA A 442 -6.86 29.52 -2.98
CA ALA A 442 -7.64 30.75 -2.92
C ALA A 442 -8.51 30.92 -4.17
N ALA A 443 -8.00 30.61 -5.37
CA ALA A 443 -8.79 30.63 -6.60
C ALA A 443 -9.98 29.66 -6.51
N ALA A 444 -9.77 28.44 -6.02
CA ALA A 444 -10.85 27.48 -5.82
C ALA A 444 -11.91 28.00 -4.83
N VAL A 445 -11.48 28.55 -3.69
CA VAL A 445 -12.37 29.13 -2.68
C VAL A 445 -13.16 30.32 -3.22
N PHE A 446 -12.52 31.24 -3.95
CA PHE A 446 -13.20 32.41 -4.53
C PHE A 446 -14.17 32.03 -5.65
N ILE A 447 -13.83 31.05 -6.48
CA ILE A 447 -14.73 30.51 -7.52
C ILE A 447 -15.95 29.85 -6.86
N LEU A 448 -15.75 29.09 -5.78
CA LEU A 448 -16.81 28.38 -5.08
C LEU A 448 -17.71 29.31 -4.24
N LEU A 449 -17.16 30.34 -3.59
CA LEU A 449 -17.91 31.19 -2.64
C LEU A 449 -18.44 32.49 -3.25
N GLY A 450 -17.75 33.08 -4.23
CA GLY A 450 -18.05 34.45 -4.71
C GLY A 450 -18.57 34.53 -6.13
N GLY A 451 -18.64 33.39 -6.84
CA GLY A 451 -18.92 33.36 -8.28
C GLY A 451 -17.97 34.26 -9.08
N TRP A 452 -18.39 34.68 -10.28
CA TRP A 452 -17.55 35.48 -11.18
C TRP A 452 -17.22 36.89 -10.66
N ALA A 453 -17.98 37.42 -9.70
CA ALA A 453 -17.77 38.77 -9.14
C ALA A 453 -16.52 38.87 -8.25
N GLY A 454 -16.13 37.79 -7.56
CA GLY A 454 -14.93 37.75 -6.72
C GLY A 454 -13.61 37.70 -7.50
N ARG A 455 -13.67 37.42 -8.80
CA ARG A 455 -12.51 37.18 -9.66
C ARG A 455 -11.63 38.42 -9.84
N GLU A 456 -12.21 39.58 -10.10
CA GLU A 456 -11.42 40.81 -10.35
C GLU A 456 -10.69 41.27 -9.08
N ALA A 457 -11.32 41.15 -7.91
CA ALA A 457 -10.72 41.48 -6.63
C ALA A 457 -9.56 40.55 -6.28
N PHE A 458 -9.74 39.24 -6.47
CA PHE A 458 -8.69 38.23 -6.29
C PHE A 458 -7.50 38.48 -7.22
N GLN A 459 -7.76 38.82 -8.49
CA GLN A 459 -6.72 39.12 -9.46
C GLN A 459 -5.96 40.40 -9.14
N ALA A 460 -6.65 41.46 -8.73
CA ALA A 460 -6.02 42.71 -8.31
C ALA A 460 -5.15 42.52 -7.06
N TRP A 461 -5.52 41.59 -6.18
CA TRP A 461 -4.70 41.18 -5.04
C TRP A 461 -3.47 40.38 -5.48
N LEU A 462 -3.62 39.36 -6.34
CA LEU A 462 -2.52 38.58 -6.92
C LEU A 462 -1.44 39.46 -7.57
N TRP A 463 -1.84 40.43 -8.40
CA TRP A 463 -0.90 41.35 -9.06
C TRP A 463 -0.21 42.29 -8.07
N ARG A 464 -0.89 42.67 -6.98
CA ARG A 464 -0.27 43.43 -5.88
C ARG A 464 0.76 42.60 -5.13
N CYS A 465 0.51 41.31 -4.88
CA CYS A 465 1.49 40.41 -4.28
C CYS A 465 2.77 40.30 -5.10
N ILE A 466 2.66 40.27 -6.42
CA ILE A 466 3.82 40.21 -7.32
C ILE A 466 4.61 41.54 -7.31
N ARG A 467 3.93 42.68 -7.16
CA ARG A 467 4.57 44.00 -7.15
C ARG A 467 5.18 44.36 -5.80
N HIS A 468 4.49 44.04 -4.72
CA HIS A 468 4.83 44.36 -3.34
C HIS A 468 4.65 43.12 -2.46
N PRO A 469 5.65 42.21 -2.45
CA PRO A 469 5.50 40.89 -1.86
C PRO A 469 5.25 40.91 -0.36
N ALA A 470 5.88 41.83 0.39
CA ALA A 470 5.69 41.95 1.83
C ALA A 470 4.24 42.32 2.20
N THR A 471 3.68 43.34 1.55
CA THR A 471 2.28 43.76 1.77
C THR A 471 1.28 42.75 1.25
N GLY A 472 1.55 42.14 0.09
CA GLY A 472 0.67 41.12 -0.48
C GLY A 472 0.62 39.84 0.36
N LEU A 473 1.73 39.47 0.99
CA LEU A 473 1.80 38.30 1.87
C LEU A 473 1.05 38.54 3.19
N MET A 474 1.14 39.74 3.77
CA MET A 474 0.34 40.13 4.94
C MET A 474 -1.17 40.16 4.63
N GLU A 475 -1.56 40.74 3.50
CA GLU A 475 -2.95 40.71 3.03
C GLU A 475 -3.40 39.27 2.75
N GLY A 476 -2.52 38.43 2.18
CA GLY A 476 -2.78 37.02 1.91
C GLY A 476 -3.01 36.16 3.13
N LEU A 477 -2.22 36.37 4.19
CA LEU A 477 -2.41 35.71 5.47
C LEU A 477 -3.74 36.13 6.11
N ALA A 478 -4.11 37.41 6.02
CA ALA A 478 -5.41 37.89 6.49
C ALA A 478 -6.57 37.26 5.69
N PHE A 479 -6.44 37.15 4.36
CA PHE A 479 -7.43 36.47 3.52
C PHE A 479 -7.52 34.97 3.78
N ALA A 480 -6.38 34.30 3.98
CA ALA A 480 -6.33 32.88 4.31
C ALA A 480 -6.97 32.59 5.67
N ALA A 481 -6.72 33.45 6.67
CA ALA A 481 -7.36 33.37 7.98
C ALA A 481 -8.89 33.57 7.87
N LEU A 482 -9.33 34.54 7.07
CA LEU A 482 -10.76 34.78 6.81
C LEU A 482 -11.42 33.60 6.08
N ALA A 483 -10.75 33.03 5.08
CA ALA A 483 -11.23 31.87 4.34
C ALA A 483 -11.30 30.63 5.24
N ALA A 484 -10.28 30.37 6.06
CA ALA A 484 -10.27 29.28 7.03
C ALA A 484 -11.39 29.43 8.06
N ALA A 485 -11.59 30.64 8.60
CA ALA A 485 -12.70 30.93 9.51
C ALA A 485 -14.06 30.70 8.84
N THR A 486 -14.21 31.10 7.58
CA THR A 486 -15.45 30.91 6.80
C THR A 486 -15.72 29.43 6.53
N ILE A 487 -14.70 28.66 6.10
CA ILE A 487 -14.81 27.21 5.89
C ILE A 487 -15.18 26.50 7.20
N LEU A 488 -14.56 26.87 8.32
CA LEU A 488 -14.89 26.32 9.63
C LEU A 488 -16.34 26.61 10.01
N LEU A 489 -16.82 27.84 9.75
CA LEU A 489 -18.19 28.25 10.02
C LEU A 489 -19.20 27.46 9.17
N TYR A 490 -18.91 27.24 7.89
CA TYR A 490 -19.72 26.40 7.01
C TYR A 490 -19.69 24.93 7.41
N ALA A 491 -18.53 24.40 7.83
CA ALA A 491 -18.42 23.04 8.35
C ALA A 491 -19.26 22.87 9.63
N CYS A 492 -19.24 23.87 10.53
CA CYS A 492 -20.10 23.89 11.71
C CYS A 492 -21.59 23.97 11.34
N ALA A 493 -21.98 24.86 10.41
CA ALA A 493 -23.37 24.98 9.96
C ALA A 493 -23.86 23.70 9.26
N PHE A 494 -23.01 23.08 8.43
CA PHE A 494 -23.30 21.81 7.77
C PHE A 494 -23.42 20.67 8.78
N ALA A 495 -22.52 20.59 9.76
CA ALA A 495 -22.61 19.61 10.85
C ALA A 495 -23.91 19.78 11.65
N LEU A 496 -24.33 21.02 11.91
CA LEU A 496 -25.59 21.34 12.59
C LEU A 496 -26.83 20.95 11.77
N LEU A 497 -26.80 21.15 10.45
CA LEU A 497 -27.92 20.84 9.56
C LEU A 497 -28.08 19.34 9.28
N PHE A 498 -26.98 18.60 9.16
CA PHE A 498 -27.01 17.21 8.68
C PHE A 498 -26.78 16.15 9.78
N PHE A 499 -26.39 16.55 10.98
CA PHE A 499 -26.25 15.64 12.14
C PHE A 499 -27.07 16.12 13.35
N PRO A 500 -28.42 16.19 13.24
CA PRO A 500 -29.28 16.59 14.37
C PRO A 500 -29.13 15.67 15.59
N GLY A 501 -28.71 14.41 15.39
CA GLY A 501 -28.43 13.46 16.47
C GLY A 501 -27.24 13.84 17.36
N ALA A 502 -26.19 14.47 16.81
CA ALA A 502 -25.06 14.96 17.61
C ALA A 502 -25.48 16.16 18.49
N PHE A 503 -26.49 16.92 18.03
CA PHE A 503 -27.11 18.01 18.79
C PHE A 503 -27.90 17.48 19.99
N MET A 504 -28.63 16.36 19.82
CA MET A 504 -29.30 15.67 20.92
C MET A 504 -28.32 15.14 21.97
N THR A 505 -27.16 14.61 21.58
CA THR A 505 -26.16 14.11 22.53
C THR A 505 -25.53 15.25 23.35
N VAL A 506 -25.27 16.41 22.74
CA VAL A 506 -24.79 17.61 23.46
C VAL A 506 -25.89 18.23 24.32
N TRP A 507 -27.16 18.17 23.89
CA TRP A 507 -28.31 18.65 24.67
C TRP A 507 -28.59 17.79 25.91
N ILE A 508 -28.45 16.47 25.78
CA ILE A 508 -28.66 15.51 26.88
C ILE A 508 -27.55 15.60 27.93
N PHE A 509 -26.31 15.87 27.54
CA PHE A 509 -25.20 16.10 28.48
C PHE A 509 -25.11 17.55 29.01
N GLY A 510 -25.95 18.47 28.51
CA GLY A 510 -25.83 19.92 28.72
C GLY A 510 -26.81 20.56 29.71
N GLN A 511 -27.50 19.80 30.56
CA GLN A 511 -28.46 20.36 31.52
C GLN A 511 -27.85 21.15 32.69
N GLN A 512 -26.52 21.25 32.82
CA GLN A 512 -25.87 22.03 33.88
C GLN A 512 -24.97 23.19 33.41
N GLY A 513 -24.98 23.57 32.13
CA GLY A 513 -24.02 24.57 31.60
C GLY A 513 -24.53 25.57 30.55
N THR A 514 -25.83 25.70 30.34
CA THR A 514 -26.40 26.37 29.14
C THR A 514 -26.74 27.85 29.28
N VAL A 515 -26.34 28.54 30.34
CA VAL A 515 -26.61 29.99 30.45
C VAL A 515 -25.61 30.85 29.65
N LEU A 516 -24.39 30.35 29.36
CA LEU A 516 -23.35 31.16 28.70
C LEU A 516 -23.08 30.83 27.24
N PHE A 517 -23.38 29.62 26.76
CA PHE A 517 -23.04 29.21 25.39
C PHE A 517 -23.86 29.94 24.31
N TRP A 518 -25.17 30.06 24.52
CA TRP A 518 -26.07 30.73 23.57
C TRP A 518 -25.79 32.23 23.43
N PRO A 519 -25.60 33.01 24.53
CA PRO A 519 -25.19 34.40 24.43
C PRO A 519 -23.84 34.57 23.71
N LEU A 520 -22.88 33.66 23.92
CA LEU A 520 -21.56 33.75 23.30
C LEU A 520 -21.62 33.47 21.78
N LEU A 521 -22.41 32.47 21.37
CA LEU A 521 -22.63 32.16 19.96
C LEU A 521 -23.34 33.32 19.25
N VAL A 522 -24.40 33.86 19.86
CA VAL A 522 -25.13 35.02 19.34
C VAL A 522 -24.23 36.26 19.30
N ALA A 523 -23.39 36.48 20.31
CA ALA A 523 -22.41 37.56 20.32
C ALA A 523 -21.35 37.39 19.22
N CYS A 524 -20.87 36.17 18.96
CA CYS A 524 -19.93 35.88 17.87
C CYS A 524 -20.55 36.12 16.49
N VAL A 525 -21.81 35.71 16.29
CA VAL A 525 -22.53 35.95 15.02
C VAL A 525 -22.82 37.44 14.84
N LEU A 526 -23.27 38.15 15.88
CA LEU A 526 -23.48 39.59 15.83
C LEU A 526 -22.18 40.36 15.60
N TYR A 527 -21.09 39.96 16.26
CA TYR A 527 -19.76 40.51 16.03
C TYR A 527 -19.31 40.30 14.59
N TRP A 528 -19.55 39.12 14.01
CA TRP A 528 -19.24 38.84 12.60
C TRP A 528 -20.06 39.72 11.64
N ILE A 529 -21.37 39.85 11.86
CA ILE A 529 -22.23 40.74 11.06
C ILE A 529 -21.72 42.19 11.17
N LEU A 530 -21.43 42.66 12.39
CA LEU A 530 -20.91 44.02 12.62
C LEU A 530 -19.53 44.23 11.98
N ALA A 531 -18.63 43.24 12.02
CA ALA A 531 -17.32 43.30 11.39
C ALA A 531 -17.40 43.35 9.86
N VAL A 532 -18.32 42.58 9.26
CA VAL A 532 -18.60 42.62 7.81
C VAL A 532 -19.17 43.98 7.41
N PHE A 533 -20.15 44.51 8.16
CA PHE A 533 -20.72 45.84 7.89
C PHE A 533 -19.72 46.99 8.13
N ALA A 534 -18.87 46.88 9.16
CA ALA A 534 -17.79 47.85 9.42
C ALA A 534 -16.71 47.79 8.34
N GLY A 535 -16.35 46.61 7.84
CA GLY A 535 -15.46 46.41 6.69
C GLY A 535 -16.01 47.05 5.40
N VAL A 536 -17.30 46.90 5.14
CA VAL A 536 -17.97 47.52 3.98
C VAL A 536 -18.04 49.05 4.13
N LYS A 537 -18.36 49.59 5.32
CA LYS A 537 -18.36 51.04 5.58
C LYS A 537 -16.96 51.66 5.50
N THR A 538 -15.94 51.00 6.06
CA THR A 538 -14.55 51.48 6.00
C THR A 538 -14.01 51.45 4.57
N HIS A 539 -14.32 50.42 3.78
CA HIS A 539 -13.95 50.37 2.36
C HIS A 539 -14.63 51.47 1.53
N LYS A 540 -15.91 51.78 1.80
CA LYS A 540 -16.66 52.87 1.15
C LYS A 540 -16.15 54.26 1.58
N ALA A 541 -15.75 54.43 2.84
CA ALA A 541 -15.14 55.66 3.32
C ALA A 541 -13.71 55.87 2.77
N LEU A 542 -12.93 54.79 2.63
CA LEU A 542 -11.58 54.82 2.05
C LEU A 542 -11.63 55.16 0.56
N SER A 543 -12.59 54.59 -0.19
CA SER A 543 -12.75 54.88 -1.62
C SER A 543 -13.16 56.34 -1.89
N VAL A 544 -14.04 56.91 -1.05
CA VAL A 544 -14.43 58.33 -1.12
C VAL A 544 -13.27 59.27 -0.73
N ARG A 545 -12.46 58.92 0.29
CA ARG A 545 -11.27 59.71 0.65
C ARG A 545 -10.19 59.66 -0.43
N LEU A 546 -10.00 58.50 -1.06
CA LEU A 546 -9.05 58.33 -2.16
C LEU A 546 -9.50 59.08 -3.41
N SER A 547 -10.80 59.09 -3.73
CA SER A 547 -11.34 59.88 -4.85
C SER A 547 -11.26 61.39 -4.61
N ARG A 548 -11.49 61.86 -3.37
CA ARG A 548 -11.28 63.28 -3.02
C ARG A 548 -9.81 63.68 -3.07
N ARG A 549 -8.89 62.81 -2.62
CA ARG A 549 -7.44 63.08 -2.71
C ARG A 549 -6.93 63.09 -4.15
N SER A 550 -7.44 62.22 -5.03
CA SER A 550 -7.10 62.27 -6.46
C SER A 550 -7.68 63.51 -7.14
N ALA A 551 -8.92 63.91 -6.81
CA ALA A 551 -9.53 65.14 -7.30
C ALA A 551 -8.78 66.41 -6.84
N LEU A 552 -8.37 66.49 -5.57
CA LEU A 552 -7.55 67.59 -5.03
C LEU A 552 -6.16 67.65 -5.66
N ARG A 553 -5.55 66.51 -5.97
CA ARG A 553 -4.25 66.47 -6.69
C ARG A 553 -4.38 66.86 -8.16
N ALA A 554 -5.50 66.53 -8.80
CA ALA A 554 -5.80 66.97 -10.17
C ALA A 554 -6.08 68.48 -10.21
N SER A 555 -6.85 69.01 -9.27
CA SER A 555 -7.11 70.46 -9.12
C SER A 555 -5.82 71.25 -8.85
N LYS A 556 -4.95 70.78 -7.93
CA LYS A 556 -3.64 71.42 -7.70
C LYS A 556 -2.72 71.41 -8.92
N ARG A 557 -2.82 70.39 -9.79
CA ARG A 557 -2.06 70.33 -11.05
C ARG A 557 -2.62 71.27 -12.13
N MET A 558 -3.93 71.52 -12.15
CA MET A 558 -4.53 72.47 -13.09
C MET A 558 -4.35 73.94 -12.68
N MET A 559 -4.12 74.23 -11.39
CA MET A 559 -3.80 75.60 -10.95
C MET A 559 -2.29 75.92 -11.01
N SER A 560 -1.43 74.93 -11.28
CA SER A 560 0.02 75.11 -11.43
C SER A 560 0.48 75.11 -12.90
N THR A 561 -0.47 75.26 -13.82
CA THR A 561 -0.31 75.43 -15.27
C THR A 561 -1.14 76.62 -15.66
#